data_AF-A0A085LSV5-F1
#
_entry.id   AF-A0A085LSV5-F1
#
_cell.length_a   1.000
_cell.length_b   1.000
_cell.length_c   1.000
_cell.angle_alpha   90.00
_cell.angle_beta   90.00
_cell.angle_gamma   90.00
#
_symmetry.space_group_name_H-M   'P 1'
#
loop_
_entity.id
_entity.type
_entity.pdbx_description
1 polymer ?
#
loop_
_entity_poly.entity_id
_entity_poly.type
_entity_poly.pdbx_seq_one_letter_code
_entity_poly.pdbx_strand_id
1 'polypeptide(L)'
;MTSMDPMAYVITDRGESGKVKGKSRSRSSRAGSKFPVGRIHRLLRQGNYAERIGAGAPVYLAAVIEYLTAEVLELAGNAARDSKKARIIPRHCNWPSEMTKN
;
A
#
# COMPACT_ATOMS: atom_id res chain seq x y z
N MET A 1 -20.37 -8.28 -66.17
CA MET A 1 -19.86 -6.98 -65.66
C MET A 1 -20.95 -6.46 -64.74
N THR A 2 -20.84 -6.41 -63.43
CA THR A 2 -19.70 -6.38 -62.52
C THR A 2 -20.23 -6.77 -61.15
N SER A 3 -19.45 -7.59 -60.43
CA SER A 3 -19.26 -7.60 -58.98
C SER A 3 -20.24 -6.79 -58.12
N MET A 4 -20.93 -7.47 -57.21
CA MET A 4 -20.90 -7.06 -55.81
C MET A 4 -20.79 -8.32 -54.95
N ASP A 5 -19.53 -8.63 -54.59
CA ASP A 5 -19.17 -9.55 -53.52
C ASP A 5 -19.81 -9.13 -52.18
N PRO A 6 -20.03 -10.09 -51.26
CA PRO A 6 -20.80 -9.88 -50.05
C PRO A 6 -20.05 -8.94 -49.11
N MET A 7 -20.68 -7.81 -48.77
CA MET A 7 -20.32 -7.06 -47.57
C MET A 7 -20.75 -7.89 -46.36
N ALA A 8 -19.93 -8.87 -46.03
CA ALA A 8 -19.81 -9.42 -44.70
C ALA A 8 -19.77 -8.23 -43.74
N TYR A 9 -20.85 -8.02 -42.99
CA TYR A 9 -20.86 -7.07 -41.90
C TYR A 9 -19.79 -7.55 -40.91
N VAL A 10 -18.62 -6.92 -41.01
CA VAL A 10 -17.45 -7.20 -40.18
C VAL A 10 -17.86 -6.99 -38.74
N ILE A 11 -17.94 -8.11 -38.00
CA ILE A 11 -17.90 -8.08 -36.54
C ILE A 11 -16.54 -7.47 -36.21
N THR A 12 -16.51 -6.19 -35.86
CA THR A 12 -15.33 -5.60 -35.26
C THR A 12 -15.25 -6.17 -33.85
N ASP A 13 -14.42 -7.19 -33.68
CA ASP A 13 -13.92 -7.64 -32.39
C ASP A 13 -13.28 -6.42 -31.71
N ARG A 14 -14.05 -5.75 -30.85
CA ARG A 14 -13.56 -4.65 -30.03
C ARG A 14 -12.75 -5.29 -28.92
N GLY A 15 -11.44 -5.35 -29.19
CA GLY A 15 -10.47 -6.04 -28.39
C GLY A 15 -10.60 -5.82 -26.89
N GLU A 16 -10.72 -6.93 -26.18
CA GLU A 16 -9.89 -7.15 -25.02
C GLU A 16 -9.44 -8.60 -25.10
N SER A 17 -8.28 -8.81 -25.73
CA SER A 17 -7.60 -10.09 -25.65
C SER A 17 -7.47 -10.43 -24.16
N GLY A 18 -8.28 -11.37 -23.69
CA GLY A 18 -8.21 -11.97 -22.37
C GLY A 18 -6.88 -12.68 -22.22
N LYS A 19 -5.80 -11.91 -22.09
CA LYS A 19 -4.50 -12.42 -21.66
C LYS A 19 -4.77 -13.07 -20.31
N VAL A 20 -4.42 -14.36 -20.20
CA VAL A 20 -4.40 -15.09 -18.93
C VAL A 20 -3.80 -14.15 -17.89
N LYS A 21 -4.61 -13.70 -16.93
CA LYS A 21 -4.17 -12.72 -15.91
C LYS A 21 -3.03 -13.39 -15.13
N GLY A 22 -1.80 -13.01 -15.46
CA GLY A 22 -0.63 -13.34 -14.65
C GLY A 22 -0.88 -12.86 -13.22
N LYS A 23 -0.24 -13.50 -12.24
CA LYS A 23 -0.40 -13.16 -10.81
C LYS A 23 -0.25 -11.65 -10.62
N SER A 24 -1.34 -10.99 -10.21
CA SER A 24 -1.32 -9.55 -10.00
C SER A 24 -0.45 -9.21 -8.79
N ARG A 25 0.59 -8.39 -8.99
CA ARG A 25 1.36 -7.85 -7.87
C ARG A 25 0.50 -6.88 -7.05
N SER A 26 0.66 -6.89 -5.73
CA SER A 26 -0.05 -5.95 -4.86
C SER A 26 0.55 -4.55 -4.99
N ARG A 27 -0.23 -3.50 -4.69
CA ARG A 27 0.30 -2.12 -4.68
C ARG A 27 1.43 -1.95 -3.66
N SER A 28 1.35 -2.60 -2.51
CA SER A 28 2.43 -2.66 -1.52
C SER A 28 3.71 -3.27 -2.09
N SER A 29 3.62 -4.43 -2.76
CA SER A 29 4.81 -5.07 -3.35
C SER A 29 5.43 -4.24 -4.47
N ARG A 30 4.63 -3.49 -5.24
CA ARG A 30 5.16 -2.57 -6.26
C ARG A 30 5.83 -1.34 -5.64
N ALA A 31 5.32 -0.85 -4.53
CA ALA A 31 5.87 0.29 -3.80
C ALA A 31 7.05 -0.08 -2.89
N GLY A 32 7.35 -1.37 -2.69
CA GLY A 32 8.37 -1.83 -1.74
C GLY A 32 7.97 -1.68 -0.27
N SER A 33 6.72 -1.31 0.02
CA SER A 33 6.21 -1.06 1.37
C SER A 33 5.71 -2.35 2.02
N LYS A 34 6.06 -2.57 3.30
CA LYS A 34 5.49 -3.63 4.15
C LYS A 34 4.04 -3.33 4.53
N PHE A 35 3.68 -2.05 4.57
CA PHE A 35 2.35 -1.59 4.95
C PHE A 35 1.33 -1.78 3.81
N PRO A 36 0.04 -2.05 4.13
CA PRO A 36 -0.97 -2.38 3.14
C PRO A 36 -1.53 -1.14 2.43
N VAL A 37 -0.83 -0.63 1.40
CA VAL A 37 -1.24 0.49 0.53
C VAL A 37 -2.68 0.33 0.03
N GLY A 38 -3.08 -0.89 -0.34
CA GLY A 38 -4.42 -1.19 -0.81
C GLY A 38 -5.51 -0.90 0.23
N ARG A 39 -5.24 -1.27 1.49
CA ARG A 39 -6.14 -1.05 2.63
C ARG A 39 -6.19 0.43 2.99
N ILE A 40 -5.05 1.10 3.03
CA ILE A 40 -4.95 2.53 3.32
C ILE A 40 -5.77 3.34 2.32
N HIS A 41 -5.67 3.02 1.02
CA HIS A 41 -6.50 3.68 0.02
C HIS A 41 -8.00 3.50 0.25
N ARG A 42 -8.44 2.31 0.69
CA ARG A 42 -9.85 2.06 1.03
C ARG A 42 -10.27 2.87 2.26
N LEU A 43 -9.45 2.90 3.31
CA LEU A 43 -9.71 3.67 4.52
C LEU A 43 -9.79 5.17 4.23
N LEU A 44 -8.92 5.71 3.37
CA LEU A 44 -8.98 7.12 2.95
C LEU A 44 -10.29 7.47 2.25
N ARG A 45 -10.85 6.55 1.45
CA ARG A 45 -12.16 6.75 0.81
C ARG A 45 -13.32 6.64 1.79
N GLN A 46 -13.23 5.71 2.75
CA GLN A 46 -14.27 5.51 3.77
C GLN A 46 -14.29 6.62 4.83
N GLY A 47 -13.15 7.29 5.05
CA GLY A 47 -13.04 8.40 6.00
C GLY A 47 -13.51 9.75 5.43
N ASN A 48 -14.00 9.80 4.19
CA ASN A 48 -14.52 11.01 3.54
C ASN A 48 -13.58 12.24 3.61
N TYR A 49 -12.26 12.02 3.60
CA TYR A 49 -11.28 13.11 3.71
C TYR A 49 -11.24 14.05 2.49
N ALA A 50 -11.62 13.54 1.32
CA ALA A 50 -11.74 14.31 0.09
C ALA A 50 -12.66 13.55 -0.90
N GLU A 51 -13.25 14.28 -1.86
CA GLU A 51 -14.09 13.69 -2.92
C GLU A 51 -13.28 12.71 -3.79
N ARG A 52 -12.00 13.03 -4.06
CA ARG A 52 -11.09 12.21 -4.86
C ARG A 52 -9.80 11.98 -4.12
N ILE A 53 -9.36 10.72 -4.08
CA ILE A 53 -8.07 10.32 -3.53
C ILE A 53 -7.12 10.00 -4.69
N GLY A 54 -6.02 10.75 -4.79
CA GLY A 54 -4.98 10.53 -5.79
C GLY A 54 -4.30 9.17 -5.61
N ALA A 55 -3.83 8.57 -6.71
CA ALA A 55 -3.25 7.22 -6.69
C ALA A 55 -1.96 7.12 -5.84
N GLY A 56 -1.19 8.21 -5.74
CA GLY A 56 0.05 8.30 -4.96
C GLY A 56 -0.17 8.57 -3.46
N ALA A 57 -1.29 9.17 -3.07
CA ALA A 57 -1.60 9.49 -1.67
C ALA A 57 -1.50 8.28 -0.72
N PRO A 58 -2.12 7.11 -1.01
CA PRO A 58 -2.00 5.95 -0.13
C PRO A 58 -0.60 5.33 -0.12
N VAL A 59 0.20 5.54 -1.16
CA VAL A 59 1.59 5.04 -1.22
C VAL A 59 2.46 5.89 -0.29
N TYR A 60 2.35 7.21 -0.41
CA TYR A 60 3.08 8.16 0.44
C TYR A 60 2.72 7.96 1.91
N LEU A 61 1.43 7.90 2.24
CA LEU A 61 0.97 7.69 3.61
C LEU A 61 1.45 6.33 4.18
N ALA A 62 1.43 5.26 3.37
CA ALA A 62 1.96 3.97 3.79
C ALA A 62 3.44 4.04 4.15
N ALA A 63 4.25 4.71 3.32
CA ALA A 63 5.68 4.86 3.55
C ALA A 63 5.97 5.68 4.83
N VAL A 64 5.24 6.78 5.05
CA VAL A 64 5.42 7.61 6.25
C VAL A 64 5.07 6.84 7.52
N ILE A 65 3.93 6.14 7.55
CA ILE A 65 3.53 5.38 8.75
C ILE A 65 4.47 4.19 8.97
N GLU A 66 4.95 3.54 7.89
CA GLU A 66 5.93 2.46 7.98
C GLU A 66 7.24 2.96 8.59
N TYR A 67 7.74 4.12 8.15
CA TYR A 67 8.92 4.77 8.71
C TYR A 67 8.74 5.07 10.21
N LEU A 68 7.65 5.75 10.58
CA LEU A 68 7.39 6.09 11.99
C LEU A 68 7.24 4.84 12.87
N THR A 69 6.61 3.78 12.35
CA THR A 69 6.47 2.52 13.09
C THR A 69 7.82 1.85 13.28
N ALA A 70 8.69 1.85 12.26
CA ALA A 70 10.03 1.30 12.37
C ALA A 70 10.86 2.05 13.42
N GLU A 71 10.81 3.38 13.42
CA GLU A 71 11.52 4.21 14.40
C GLU A 71 11.07 3.92 15.84
N VAL A 72 9.75 3.88 16.08
CA VAL A 72 9.22 3.57 17.41
C VAL A 72 9.59 2.15 17.85
N LEU A 73 9.55 1.18 16.95
CA LEU A 73 9.92 -0.21 17.25
C LEU A 73 11.41 -0.38 17.52
N GLU A 74 12.27 0.37 16.83
CA GLU A 74 13.71 0.37 17.07
C GLU A 74 14.02 0.87 18.49
N LEU A 75 13.48 2.03 18.86
CA LEU A 75 13.67 2.61 20.19
C LEU A 75 13.07 1.72 21.30
N ALA A 76 11.86 1.20 21.10
CA ALA A 76 11.23 0.29 22.06
C ALA A 76 11.94 -1.07 22.14
N GLY A 77 12.53 -1.53 21.04
CA GLY A 77 13.36 -2.74 20.97
C GLY A 77 14.67 -2.57 21.77
N ASN A 78 15.32 -1.42 21.62
CA ASN A 78 16.52 -1.08 22.39
C ASN A 78 16.20 -0.98 23.89
N ALA A 79 15.12 -0.30 24.28
CA ALA A 79 14.67 -0.26 25.68
C ALA A 79 14.34 -1.66 26.25
N ALA A 80 13.78 -2.56 25.43
CA ALA A 80 13.52 -3.94 25.82
C ALA A 80 14.83 -4.71 26.05
N ARG A 81 15.80 -4.51 25.16
CA ARG A 81 17.13 -5.13 25.22
C ARG A 81 17.91 -4.67 26.44
N ASP A 82 17.87 -3.39 26.77
CA ASP A 82 18.48 -2.81 27.99
C ASP A 82 17.83 -3.38 29.25
N SER A 83 16.52 -3.63 29.19
CA SER A 83 15.76 -4.34 30.23
C SER A 83 15.99 -5.86 30.24
N LYS A 84 16.90 -6.38 29.41
CA LYS A 84 17.23 -7.81 29.21
C LYS A 84 16.01 -8.68 28.84
N LYS A 85 15.05 -8.11 28.11
CA LYS A 85 13.82 -8.78 27.68
C LYS A 85 13.79 -8.93 26.17
N ALA A 86 13.42 -10.12 25.71
CA ALA A 86 13.24 -10.40 24.27
C ALA A 86 11.91 -9.89 23.70
N ARG A 87 10.95 -9.53 24.55
CA ARG A 87 9.61 -9.06 24.14
C ARG A 87 9.42 -7.59 24.49
N ILE A 88 8.96 -6.81 23.51
CA ILE A 88 8.50 -5.43 23.74
C ILE A 88 7.18 -5.49 24.52
N ILE A 89 7.13 -4.79 25.65
CA ILE A 89 5.92 -4.61 26.48
C ILE A 89 5.56 -3.12 26.51
N PRO A 90 4.31 -2.72 26.85
CA PRO A 90 3.90 -1.31 26.83
C PRO A 90 4.83 -0.34 27.57
N ARG A 91 5.51 -0.79 28.64
CA ARG A 91 6.51 0.00 29.37
C ARG A 91 7.67 0.48 28.48
N HIS A 92 8.14 -0.35 27.55
CA HIS A 92 9.25 0.00 26.65
C HIS A 92 8.84 1.05 25.60
N CYS A 93 7.54 1.26 25.38
CA CYS A 93 7.05 2.31 24.48
C CYS A 93 6.97 3.68 25.18
N ASN A 94 6.89 3.73 26.52
CA ASN A 94 6.86 5.00 27.26
C ASN A 94 8.26 5.63 27.38
N TRP A 95 9.29 4.78 27.53
CA TRP A 95 10.67 5.20 27.76
C TRP A 95 11.29 6.10 26.66
N PRO A 96 11.07 5.86 25.35
CA PRO A 96 11.58 6.73 24.30
C PRO A 96 11.11 8.19 24.45
N SER A 97 9.89 8.41 24.95
CA SER A 97 9.34 9.77 25.16
C SER A 97 9.95 10.51 26.34
N GLU A 98 10.65 9.80 27.24
CA GLU A 98 11.36 10.37 28.38
C GLU A 98 12.81 10.70 28.03
N MET A 99 13.44 9.92 27.13
CA MET A 99 14.81 10.16 26.66
C MET A 99 14.96 11.40 25.76
N THR A 100 13.88 11.87 25.13
CA THR A 100 13.89 13.07 24.27
C THR A 100 13.57 14.37 25.01
N LYS A 101 13.42 14.34 26.35
CA LYS A 101 13.05 15.52 27.17
C LYS A 101 14.25 16.33 27.69
N ASN A 102 15.46 16.10 27.19
CA ASN A 102 16.65 16.85 27.57
C ASN A 102 16.97 17.92 26.53
#